data_AF-A0A520GQH2-F1
#
_entry.id   AF-A0A520GQH2-F1
#
_cell.length_a   1.000
_cell.length_b   1.000
_cell.length_c   1.000
_cell.angle_alpha   90.00
_cell.angle_beta   90.00
_cell.angle_gamma   90.00
#
_symmetry.space_group_name_H-M   'P 1'
#
loop_
_entity.id
_entity.type
_entity.pdbx_description
1 polymer ?
#
loop_
_entity_poly.entity_id
_entity_poly.type
_entity_poly.pdbx_seq_one_letter_code
_entity_poly.pdbx_strand_id
1 'polypeptide(L)'
;MNARTDILTTAPQSRAPAEIVESYLISHYPTSLIDVRVLRDGRRLTLRPVLPQDNRLLADLINRLSERSRARRFPNAKQPASPDELASLSCIDYRRHLALVVGIQENGRERLVAEARYLIDEDGHSAEFALVVDDEWQRSGIATWAMFALSRAAGAAGV
;
A
#
# COMPACT_ATOMS: atom_id res chain seq x y z
N MET A 1 49.72 12.71 -46.98
CA MET A 1 49.69 11.24 -47.05
C MET A 1 50.17 10.71 -45.70
N ASN A 2 49.35 9.88 -45.07
CA ASN A 2 49.24 9.66 -43.62
C ASN A 2 50.42 8.91 -42.97
N ALA A 3 50.68 9.21 -41.70
CA ALA A 3 50.99 8.26 -40.61
C ALA A 3 51.23 9.08 -39.32
N ARG A 4 50.94 8.66 -38.09
CA ARG A 4 50.26 7.54 -37.43
C ARG A 4 50.25 7.99 -35.95
N THR A 5 49.14 7.86 -35.24
CA THR A 5 49.12 8.00 -33.79
C THR A 5 48.41 6.79 -33.22
N ASP A 6 49.18 5.96 -32.53
CA ASP A 6 48.70 4.83 -31.74
C ASP A 6 47.94 5.35 -30.52
N ILE A 7 46.73 4.84 -30.27
CA ILE A 7 46.07 4.98 -28.97
C ILE A 7 45.52 3.62 -28.53
N LEU A 8 46.02 3.24 -27.35
CA LEU A 8 45.65 2.17 -26.44
C LEU A 8 44.22 1.60 -26.55
N THR A 9 44.18 0.28 -26.69
CA THR A 9 43.08 -0.61 -26.29
C THR A 9 42.72 -0.39 -24.81
N THR A 10 41.45 -0.12 -24.53
CA THR A 10 40.84 -0.36 -23.21
C THR A 10 39.52 -1.10 -23.43
N ALA A 11 39.44 -2.32 -22.88
CA ALA A 11 38.24 -3.14 -22.91
C ALA A 11 37.10 -2.47 -22.12
N PRO A 12 35.83 -2.57 -22.56
CA PRO A 12 34.72 -2.10 -21.76
C PRO A 12 34.57 -2.99 -20.53
N GLN A 13 34.67 -2.37 -19.35
CA GLN A 13 34.42 -3.01 -18.07
C GLN A 13 32.96 -3.47 -18.01
N SER A 14 32.77 -4.75 -17.70
CA SER A 14 31.48 -5.40 -17.50
C SER A 14 30.66 -4.67 -16.43
N ARG A 15 29.56 -4.05 -16.85
CA ARG A 15 28.59 -3.42 -15.95
C ARG A 15 27.83 -4.54 -15.23
N ALA A 16 27.87 -4.54 -13.90
CA ALA A 16 27.07 -5.44 -13.07
C ALA A 16 25.60 -5.44 -13.55
N PRO A 17 24.90 -6.58 -13.53
CA PRO A 17 23.53 -6.65 -14.00
C PRO A 17 22.68 -5.67 -13.18
N ALA A 18 21.98 -4.78 -13.87
CA ALA A 18 20.96 -3.94 -13.27
C ALA A 18 19.98 -4.87 -12.54
N GLU A 19 19.81 -4.67 -11.23
CA GLU A 19 18.74 -5.32 -10.47
C GLU A 19 17.46 -5.20 -11.27
N ILE A 20 16.92 -6.35 -11.67
CA ILE A 20 15.59 -6.43 -12.25
C ILE A 20 14.68 -5.95 -11.13
N VAL A 21 14.22 -4.70 -11.23
CA VAL A 21 13.06 -4.24 -10.46
C VAL A 21 11.95 -5.17 -10.93
N GLU A 22 11.58 -6.16 -10.11
CA GLU A 22 10.49 -7.08 -10.43
C GLU A 22 9.28 -6.24 -10.81
N SER A 23 9.01 -6.18 -12.12
CA SER A 23 7.87 -5.48 -12.64
C SER A 23 6.64 -6.27 -12.22
N TYR A 24 6.08 -5.95 -11.06
CA TYR A 24 4.75 -6.41 -10.70
C TYR A 24 3.80 -5.84 -11.75
N LEU A 25 3.40 -6.68 -12.71
CA LEU A 25 2.36 -6.35 -13.67
C LEU A 25 1.06 -6.17 -12.88
N ILE A 26 0.70 -4.92 -12.57
CA ILE A 26 -0.57 -4.60 -11.91
C ILE A 26 -1.69 -4.72 -12.95
N SER A 27 -2.01 -5.95 -13.34
CA SER A 27 -3.01 -6.25 -14.36
C SER A 27 -4.45 -5.89 -13.91
N HIS A 28 -4.67 -5.66 -12.61
CA HIS A 28 -6.00 -5.51 -12.01
C HIS A 28 -6.10 -4.41 -10.94
N TYR A 29 -5.37 -3.30 -11.06
CA TYR A 29 -5.52 -2.19 -10.11
C TYR A 29 -6.95 -1.59 -10.20
N PRO A 30 -7.77 -1.67 -9.13
CA PRO A 30 -9.17 -1.26 -9.22
C PRO A 30 -9.30 0.26 -9.07
N THR A 31 -8.96 0.99 -10.13
CA THR A 31 -8.98 2.47 -10.18
C THR A 31 -10.36 3.07 -9.86
N SER A 32 -11.44 2.34 -10.10
CA SER A 32 -12.81 2.74 -9.77
C SER A 32 -13.07 2.89 -8.26
N LEU A 33 -12.19 2.35 -7.40
CA LEU A 33 -12.27 2.50 -5.95
C LEU A 33 -11.54 3.75 -5.45
N ILE A 34 -10.85 4.50 -6.31
CA ILE A 34 -10.20 5.75 -5.91
C ILE A 34 -11.28 6.80 -5.66
N ASP A 35 -11.25 7.38 -4.46
CA ASP A 35 -12.20 8.41 -4.04
C ASP A 35 -11.47 9.52 -3.26
N VAL A 36 -12.04 10.71 -3.24
CA VAL A 36 -11.50 11.86 -2.52
C VAL A 36 -12.57 12.47 -1.65
N ARG A 37 -12.23 12.74 -0.39
CA ARG A 37 -13.10 13.46 0.53
C ARG A 37 -12.41 14.65 1.17
N VAL A 38 -13.17 15.73 1.32
CA VAL A 38 -12.77 16.87 2.12
C VAL A 38 -13.48 16.76 3.47
N LEU A 39 -12.70 16.71 4.55
CA LEU A 39 -13.23 16.69 5.91
C LEU A 39 -13.83 18.06 6.28
N ARG A 40 -14.58 18.11 7.38
CA ARG A 40 -15.19 19.36 7.88
C ARG A 40 -14.18 20.46 8.19
N ASP A 41 -12.96 20.08 8.53
CA ASP A 41 -11.83 21.00 8.80
C ASP A 41 -11.06 21.42 7.54
N GLY A 42 -11.53 21.02 6.35
CA GLY A 42 -10.92 21.37 5.06
C GLY A 42 -9.79 20.44 4.61
N ARG A 43 -9.36 19.47 5.43
CA ARG A 43 -8.32 18.51 5.02
C ARG A 43 -8.84 17.61 3.90
N ARG A 44 -8.06 17.48 2.82
CA ARG A 44 -8.36 16.62 1.68
C ARG A 44 -7.69 15.25 1.85
N LEU A 45 -8.50 14.20 1.85
CA LEU A 45 -8.07 12.82 1.92
C LEU A 45 -8.31 12.10 0.60
N THR A 46 -7.40 11.21 0.25
CA THR A 46 -7.53 10.30 -0.89
C THR A 46 -7.64 8.88 -0.36
N LEU A 47 -8.68 8.16 -0.75
CA LEU A 47 -8.77 6.72 -0.60
C LEU A 47 -8.36 6.09 -1.93
N ARG A 48 -7.51 5.07 -1.88
CA ARG A 48 -7.06 4.33 -3.07
C ARG A 48 -6.69 2.89 -2.71
N PRO A 49 -6.74 1.95 -3.67
CA PRO A 49 -6.16 0.63 -3.44
C PRO A 49 -4.66 0.73 -3.12
N VAL A 50 -4.19 -0.17 -2.26
CA VAL A 50 -2.76 -0.25 -1.90
C VAL A 50 -1.93 -0.59 -3.14
N LEU A 51 -0.71 -0.07 -3.20
CA LEU A 51 0.26 -0.39 -4.24
C LEU A 51 1.45 -1.14 -3.62
N PRO A 52 2.15 -2.00 -4.38
CA PRO A 52 3.33 -2.72 -3.88
C PRO A 52 4.40 -1.81 -3.26
N GLN A 53 4.56 -0.59 -3.77
CA GLN A 53 5.51 0.40 -3.23
C GLN A 53 5.10 1.05 -1.89
N ASP A 54 3.86 0.84 -1.42
CA ASP A 54 3.36 1.45 -0.18
C ASP A 54 3.98 0.86 1.10
N ASN A 55 4.87 -0.13 0.99
CA ASN A 55 5.56 -0.76 2.13
C ASN A 55 6.09 0.24 3.16
N ARG A 56 6.77 1.31 2.70
CA ARG A 56 7.31 2.35 3.60
C ARG A 56 6.20 3.16 4.26
N LEU A 57 5.16 3.53 3.51
CA LEU A 57 4.04 4.30 4.03
C LEU A 57 3.22 3.49 5.06
N LEU A 58 3.06 2.19 4.84
CA LEU A 58 2.42 1.27 5.77
C LEU A 58 3.26 1.08 7.04
N ALA A 59 4.58 0.93 6.90
CA ALA A 59 5.49 0.86 8.05
C ALA A 59 5.37 2.12 8.91
N ASP A 60 5.36 3.30 8.27
CA ASP A 60 5.22 4.57 8.96
C ASP A 60 3.87 4.69 9.67
N LEU A 61 2.77 4.24 9.05
CA LEU A 61 1.45 4.17 9.70
C LEU A 61 1.50 3.25 10.92
N ILE A 62 2.00 2.02 10.78
CA ILE A 62 2.06 1.02 11.85
C ILE A 62 2.90 1.52 13.04
N ASN A 63 4.02 2.19 12.76
CA ASN A 63 4.92 2.72 13.78
C ASN A 63 4.33 3.90 14.57
N ARG A 64 3.34 4.61 14.01
CA ARG A 64 2.65 5.71 14.71
C ARG A 64 1.45 5.26 15.54
N LEU A 65 0.97 4.03 15.35
CA LEU A 65 -0.18 3.53 16.11
C LEU A 65 0.14 3.48 17.60
N SER A 66 -0.84 3.84 18.42
CA SER A 66 -0.80 3.53 19.86
C SER A 66 -0.69 2.02 20.09
N GLU A 67 -0.10 1.61 21.21
CA GLU A 67 0.00 0.20 21.60
C GLU A 67 -1.38 -0.49 21.55
N ARG A 68 -2.42 0.21 21.98
CA ARG A 68 -3.80 -0.28 21.95
C ARG A 68 -4.31 -0.50 20.52
N SER A 69 -4.12 0.47 19.62
CA SER A 69 -4.58 0.36 18.24
C SER A 69 -3.80 -0.71 17.48
N ARG A 70 -2.49 -0.79 17.72
CA ARG A 70 -1.61 -1.82 17.18
C ARG A 70 -2.00 -3.22 17.67
N ALA A 71 -2.16 -3.42 18.97
CA ALA A 71 -2.51 -4.73 19.54
C ALA A 71 -3.86 -5.26 19.02
N ARG A 72 -4.85 -4.39 18.79
CA ARG A 72 -6.14 -4.79 18.20
C ARG A 72 -6.02 -5.21 16.74
N ARG A 73 -5.17 -4.54 15.96
CA ARG A 73 -5.06 -4.77 14.51
C ARG A 73 -4.05 -5.86 14.15
N PHE A 74 -2.99 -5.96 14.94
CA PHE A 74 -1.80 -6.76 14.68
C PHE A 74 -1.34 -7.47 15.96
N PRO A 75 -2.16 -8.35 16.57
CA PRO A 75 -1.86 -8.96 17.87
C PRO A 75 -0.56 -9.77 17.87
N ASN A 76 -0.14 -10.29 16.71
CA ASN A 76 1.04 -11.16 16.57
C ASN A 76 2.18 -10.53 15.76
N ALA A 77 2.09 -9.25 15.37
CA ALA A 77 3.10 -8.65 14.49
C ALA A 77 4.37 -8.22 15.24
N LYS A 78 5.52 -8.41 14.58
CA LYS A 78 6.83 -7.99 15.10
C LYS A 78 6.94 -6.47 15.22
N GLN A 79 7.82 -6.00 16.12
CA GLN A 79 8.14 -4.58 16.26
C GLN A 79 9.65 -4.34 16.04
N PRO A 80 10.05 -3.57 15.01
CA PRO A 80 9.23 -3.09 13.88
C PRO A 80 8.69 -4.25 13.03
N ALA A 81 7.69 -3.97 12.18
CA ALA A 81 7.17 -4.96 11.24
C ALA A 81 8.29 -5.41 10.27
N SER A 82 8.34 -6.71 9.96
CA SER A 82 9.34 -7.25 9.03
C SER A 82 9.05 -6.83 7.58
N PRO A 83 10.06 -6.88 6.69
CA PRO A 83 9.83 -6.67 5.26
C PRO A 83 8.78 -7.60 4.67
N ASP A 84 8.76 -8.87 5.10
CA ASP A 84 7.79 -9.87 4.63
C ASP A 84 6.36 -9.56 5.12
N GLU A 85 6.21 -9.10 6.37
CA GLU A 85 4.92 -8.64 6.90
C GLU A 85 4.42 -7.46 6.08
N LEU A 86 5.26 -6.47 5.79
CA LEU A 86 4.90 -5.31 4.98
C LEU A 86 4.55 -5.70 3.54
N ALA A 87 5.32 -6.59 2.92
CA ALA A 87 5.04 -7.10 1.58
C ALA A 87 3.68 -7.82 1.54
N SER A 88 3.34 -8.62 2.56
CA SER A 88 2.01 -9.24 2.68
C SER A 88 0.86 -8.23 2.79
N LEU A 89 1.17 -7.00 3.26
CA LEU A 89 0.20 -5.93 3.38
C LEU A 89 0.00 -5.14 2.07
N SER A 90 1.01 -5.07 1.19
CA SER A 90 1.02 -4.18 0.02
C SER A 90 0.99 -4.91 -1.34
N CYS A 91 1.60 -6.10 -1.42
CA CYS A 91 1.68 -6.94 -2.62
C CYS A 91 0.50 -7.93 -2.61
N ILE A 92 -0.66 -7.49 -3.06
CA ILE A 92 -1.92 -8.25 -3.02
C ILE A 92 -2.51 -8.47 -4.43
N ASP A 93 -3.45 -9.40 -4.57
CA ASP A 93 -4.02 -9.79 -5.86
C ASP A 93 -5.23 -8.95 -6.33
N TYR A 94 -5.78 -8.10 -5.47
CA TYR A 94 -6.97 -7.26 -5.68
C TYR A 94 -8.27 -8.02 -6.00
N ARG A 95 -8.28 -9.35 -5.95
CA ARG A 95 -9.41 -10.23 -6.27
C ARG A 95 -9.98 -10.86 -5.01
N ARG A 96 -9.19 -11.72 -4.36
CA ARG A 96 -9.52 -12.34 -3.08
C ARG A 96 -9.01 -11.51 -1.92
N HIS A 97 -7.90 -10.82 -2.13
CA HIS A 97 -7.30 -9.94 -1.15
C HIS A 97 -7.31 -8.51 -1.68
N LEU A 98 -8.13 -7.65 -1.08
CA LEU A 98 -8.22 -6.24 -1.44
C LEU A 98 -7.93 -5.36 -0.22
N ALA A 99 -7.02 -4.41 -0.36
CA ALA A 99 -6.72 -3.40 0.65
C ALA A 99 -6.82 -2.00 0.05
N LEU A 100 -7.41 -1.09 0.82
CA LEU A 100 -7.53 0.33 0.57
C LEU A 100 -6.71 1.07 1.62
N VAL A 101 -5.98 2.09 1.18
CA VAL A 101 -5.28 3.02 2.05
C VAL A 101 -5.93 4.40 1.93
N VAL A 102 -5.93 5.14 3.04
CA VAL A 102 -6.37 6.53 3.05
C VAL A 102 -5.16 7.40 3.37
N GLY A 103 -4.85 8.32 2.46
CA GLY A 103 -3.71 9.21 2.54
C GLY A 103 -4.10 10.68 2.55
N ILE A 104 -3.23 11.50 3.14
CA ILE A 104 -3.21 12.95 3.01
C ILE A 104 -1.90 13.40 2.36
N GLN A 105 -1.94 14.48 1.61
CA GLN A 105 -0.72 15.15 1.12
C GLN A 105 -0.27 16.21 2.13
N GLU A 106 0.91 16.01 2.71
CA GLU A 106 1.56 16.92 3.65
C GLU A 106 2.98 17.22 3.14
N ASN A 107 3.33 18.51 2.98
CA ASN A 107 4.65 18.93 2.51
C ASN A 107 5.12 18.23 1.20
N GLY A 108 4.18 18.01 0.26
CA GLY A 108 4.45 17.36 -1.02
C GLY A 108 4.70 15.85 -0.93
N ARG A 109 4.38 15.22 0.21
CA ARG A 109 4.50 13.78 0.41
C ARG A 109 3.16 13.19 0.88
N GLU A 110 2.88 11.98 0.43
CA GLU A 110 1.74 11.24 0.96
C GLU A 110 2.07 10.69 2.35
N ARG A 111 1.13 10.87 3.28
CA ARG A 111 1.11 10.21 4.57
C ARG A 111 -0.16 9.38 4.67
N LEU A 112 -0.03 8.08 4.92
CA LEU A 112 -1.19 7.23 5.20
C LEU A 112 -1.72 7.47 6.61
N VAL A 113 -3.03 7.55 6.73
CA VAL A 113 -3.76 7.79 7.98
C VAL A 113 -4.74 6.66 8.31
N ALA A 114 -4.98 5.76 7.35
CA ALA A 114 -5.71 4.53 7.60
C ALA A 114 -5.37 3.47 6.54
N GLU A 115 -5.63 2.22 6.91
CA GLU A 115 -5.60 1.05 6.04
C GLU A 115 -6.81 0.19 6.38
N ALA A 116 -7.48 -0.34 5.37
CA ALA A 116 -8.56 -1.30 5.53
C ALA A 116 -8.49 -2.35 4.44
N ARG A 117 -8.87 -3.59 4.74
CA ARG A 117 -8.84 -4.69 3.78
C ARG A 117 -9.94 -5.70 4.03
N TYR A 118 -10.20 -6.51 3.00
CA TYR A 118 -10.81 -7.81 3.17
C TYR A 118 -9.94 -8.93 2.57
N LEU A 119 -10.13 -10.15 3.07
CA LEU A 119 -9.65 -11.39 2.49
C LEU A 119 -10.83 -12.36 2.34
N ILE A 120 -11.09 -12.83 1.12
CA ILE A 120 -12.11 -13.84 0.85
C ILE A 120 -11.58 -15.20 1.30
N ASP A 121 -12.36 -15.91 2.12
CA ASP A 121 -12.04 -17.23 2.66
C ASP A 121 -11.86 -18.27 1.55
N GLU A 122 -11.26 -19.41 1.90
CA GLU A 122 -10.94 -20.47 0.93
C GLU A 122 -12.16 -20.97 0.14
N ASP A 123 -13.31 -21.05 0.81
CA ASP A 123 -14.60 -21.50 0.24
C ASP A 123 -15.29 -20.46 -0.65
N GLY A 124 -14.85 -19.20 -0.61
CA GLY A 124 -15.41 -18.11 -1.41
C GLY A 124 -16.78 -17.60 -0.94
N HIS A 125 -17.22 -17.93 0.27
CA HIS A 125 -18.56 -17.58 0.77
C HIS A 125 -18.56 -16.47 1.82
N SER A 126 -17.41 -16.22 2.45
CA SER A 126 -17.24 -15.14 3.42
C SER A 126 -15.93 -14.39 3.17
N ALA A 127 -15.84 -13.19 3.75
CA ALA A 127 -14.63 -12.40 3.76
C ALA A 127 -14.37 -11.83 5.15
N GLU A 128 -13.12 -11.91 5.59
CA GLU A 128 -12.67 -11.28 6.81
C GLU A 128 -12.26 -9.84 6.55
N PHE A 129 -12.78 -8.91 7.34
CA PHE A 129 -12.44 -7.50 7.25
C PHE A 129 -11.50 -7.09 8.38
N ALA A 130 -10.50 -6.28 8.05
CA ALA A 130 -9.61 -5.67 9.03
C ALA A 130 -9.37 -4.20 8.67
N LEU A 131 -9.28 -3.34 9.68
CA LEU A 131 -9.01 -1.91 9.48
C LEU A 131 -8.23 -1.31 10.64
N VAL A 132 -7.47 -0.27 10.34
CA VAL A 132 -6.84 0.58 11.33
C VAL A 132 -6.84 2.03 10.87
N VAL A 133 -7.05 2.93 11.83
CA VAL A 133 -6.98 4.38 11.62
C VAL A 133 -5.96 4.91 12.62
N ASP A 134 -5.01 5.72 12.12
CA ASP A 134 -4.07 6.49 12.91
C ASP A 134 -4.83 7.21 14.04
N ASP A 135 -4.34 7.10 15.27
CA ASP A 135 -5.08 7.53 16.46
C ASP A 135 -5.50 9.01 16.41
N GLU A 136 -4.69 9.87 15.78
CA GLU A 136 -4.99 11.31 15.56
C GLU A 136 -6.18 11.54 14.62
N TRP A 137 -6.51 10.54 13.80
CA TRP A 137 -7.51 10.60 12.75
C TRP A 137 -8.78 9.83 13.08
N GLN A 138 -8.86 9.22 14.26
CA GLN A 138 -10.08 8.55 14.71
C GLN A 138 -11.23 9.55 14.88
N ARG A 139 -12.47 9.04 14.83
CA ARG A 139 -13.71 9.84 14.92
C ARG A 139 -13.93 10.86 13.78
N SER A 140 -13.15 10.79 12.69
CA SER A 140 -13.30 11.61 11.48
C SER A 140 -14.20 10.99 10.40
N GLY A 141 -14.68 9.76 10.60
CA GLY A 141 -15.49 9.01 9.62
C GLY A 141 -14.67 8.21 8.59
N ILE A 142 -13.33 8.21 8.67
CA ILE A 142 -12.45 7.47 7.75
C ILE A 142 -12.75 5.97 7.76
N ALA A 143 -12.91 5.35 8.94
CA ALA A 143 -13.21 3.92 9.03
C ALA A 143 -14.51 3.56 8.31
N THR A 144 -15.57 4.35 8.51
CA THR A 144 -16.86 4.17 7.84
C THR A 144 -16.74 4.32 6.33
N TRP A 145 -15.96 5.31 5.86
CA TRP A 145 -15.72 5.52 4.45
C TRP A 145 -15.00 4.34 3.79
N ALA A 146 -13.90 3.90 4.40
CA ALA A 146 -13.11 2.78 3.87
C ALA A 146 -13.90 1.47 3.90
N MET A 147 -14.62 1.19 5.00
CA MET A 147 -15.47 0.00 5.10
C MET A 147 -16.59 0.00 4.08
N PHE A 148 -17.25 1.15 3.84
CA PHE A 148 -18.28 1.24 2.82
C PHE A 148 -17.75 0.92 1.42
N ALA A 149 -16.56 1.42 1.07
CA ALA A 149 -15.92 1.12 -0.20
C ALA A 149 -15.59 -0.38 -0.31
N LEU A 150 -15.02 -0.99 0.74
CA LEU A 150 -14.71 -2.42 0.77
C LEU A 150 -15.95 -3.31 0.71
N SER A 151 -17.01 -2.99 1.46
CA SER A 151 -18.26 -3.76 1.44
C SER A 151 -18.91 -3.76 0.06
N ARG A 152 -18.83 -2.65 -0.68
CA ARG A 152 -19.28 -2.62 -2.08
C ARG A 152 -18.41 -3.47 -2.99
N ALA A 153 -17.10 -3.46 -2.79
CA ALA A 153 -16.16 -4.27 -3.56
C ALA A 153 -16.36 -5.77 -3.31
N ALA A 154 -16.52 -6.18 -2.04
CA ALA A 154 -16.82 -7.56 -1.66
C ALA A 154 -18.14 -8.04 -2.27
N GLY A 155 -19.21 -7.24 -2.16
CA GLY A 155 -20.50 -7.58 -2.77
C GLY A 155 -20.43 -7.71 -4.30
N ALA A 156 -19.61 -6.89 -4.96
CA ALA A 156 -19.36 -7.02 -6.40
C ALA A 156 -18.51 -8.27 -6.75
N ALA A 157 -17.71 -8.77 -5.81
CA ALA A 157 -16.96 -10.02 -5.94
C ALA A 157 -17.80 -11.27 -5.60
N GLY A 158 -19.05 -11.10 -5.14
CA GLY A 158 -19.98 -12.19 -4.85
C GLY A 158 -19.96 -12.68 -3.40
N VAL A 159 -19.39 -11.90 -2.48
CA VAL A 159 -19.33 -12.18 -1.04
C VAL A 159 -20.11 -11.13 -0.25
#